data_AF-A0A3A0G5G5-F1
#
_entry.id   AF-A0A3A0G5G5-F1
#
_cell.length_a   1.000
_cell.length_b   1.000
_cell.length_c   1.000
_cell.angle_alpha   90.00
_cell.angle_beta   90.00
_cell.angle_gamma   90.00
#
_symmetry.space_group_name_H-M   'P 1'
#
loop_
_entity.id
_entity.type
_entity.pdbx_description
1 polymer ?
#
loop_
_entity_poly.entity_id
_entity_poly.type
_entity_poly.pdbx_seq_one_letter_code
_entity_poly.pdbx_strand_id
1 'polypeptide(L)'
;MFFRRLGGLVAVLAVFTIVSGVLAEDDTHEHHQEQAHGKKIIHEFHEEPKPTTFKGYERHRTKIIELCSSLSRDYRSEKMFQMIEPLSIKDPGCVACRPMAKLFVQGCKPKVKLTRPKKDAPPTPTPLPVVRQREPNSLVLAQASQIFSAIAREKDILADSLIVIRKLVTVLRDPKDKSPAEREYFEILAEFIEAPFQEALSAEAAFGGNYSKDQADSPQINIDELF
;
A
#
# COMPACT_ATOMS: atom_id res chain seq x y z
N MET A 1 4.15 49.36 -17.52
CA MET A 1 5.32 48.71 -18.19
C MET A 1 5.59 47.33 -17.58
N PHE A 2 4.71 46.33 -17.78
CA PHE A 2 4.89 44.99 -17.17
C PHE A 2 4.37 43.84 -18.06
N PHE A 3 4.53 43.95 -19.38
CA PHE A 3 4.25 42.86 -20.32
C PHE A 3 5.45 42.65 -21.24
N ARG A 4 6.44 41.86 -20.81
CA ARG A 4 7.60 41.54 -21.67
C ARG A 4 8.31 40.22 -21.35
N ARG A 5 7.64 39.23 -20.74
CA ARG A 5 8.21 37.90 -20.48
C ARG A 5 7.19 36.76 -20.67
N LEU A 6 6.57 36.69 -21.84
CA LEU A 6 5.65 35.60 -22.22
C LEU A 6 5.97 34.95 -23.59
N GLY A 7 7.20 35.13 -24.10
CA GLY A 7 7.58 34.72 -25.46
C GLY A 7 8.52 33.51 -25.58
N GLY A 8 8.74 32.74 -24.51
CA GLY A 8 9.85 31.76 -24.46
C GLY A 8 9.48 30.29 -24.29
N LEU A 9 8.19 29.94 -24.16
CA LEU A 9 7.79 28.59 -23.70
C LEU A 9 6.95 27.78 -24.70
N VAL A 10 6.77 28.27 -25.93
CA VAL A 10 5.97 27.59 -26.98
C VAL A 10 6.86 26.81 -27.97
N ALA A 11 8.18 26.99 -27.95
CA ALA A 11 9.08 26.39 -28.95
C ALA A 11 9.65 25.00 -28.58
N VAL A 12 9.43 24.48 -27.37
CA VAL A 12 10.03 23.21 -26.93
C VAL A 12 9.07 22.01 -27.10
N LEU A 13 7.77 22.25 -27.32
CA LEU A 13 6.77 21.19 -27.49
C LEU A 13 6.62 20.64 -28.92
N ALA A 14 7.34 21.19 -29.91
CA ALA A 14 7.23 20.79 -31.31
C ALA A 14 8.26 19.76 -31.79
N VAL A 15 9.21 19.36 -30.94
CA VAL A 15 10.31 18.44 -31.34
C VAL A 15 10.06 16.99 -30.91
N PHE A 16 9.10 16.73 -30.03
CA PHE A 16 8.87 15.37 -29.49
C PHE A 16 7.82 14.53 -30.24
N THR A 17 7.19 15.05 -31.29
CA THR A 17 6.15 14.34 -32.06
C THR A 17 6.66 13.62 -33.31
N ILE A 18 7.98 13.55 -33.55
CA ILE A 18 8.57 12.96 -34.78
C ILE A 18 9.15 11.55 -34.54
N VAL A 19 9.03 10.98 -33.33
CA VAL A 19 9.44 9.59 -33.07
C VAL A 19 8.22 8.70 -32.83
N SER A 20 7.33 8.68 -33.82
CA SER A 20 6.26 7.70 -33.93
C SER A 20 6.17 7.31 -35.40
N GLY A 21 6.59 6.09 -35.72
CA GLY A 21 6.35 5.50 -37.03
C GLY A 21 7.62 5.03 -37.72
N VAL A 22 8.21 3.95 -37.22
CA VAL A 22 9.16 3.13 -37.99
C VAL A 22 9.03 1.67 -37.51
N LEU A 23 8.52 0.80 -38.41
CA LEU A 23 8.69 -0.66 -38.50
C LEU A 23 7.83 -1.55 -37.58
N ALA A 24 7.21 -2.64 -38.03
CA ALA A 24 7.16 -3.28 -39.35
C ALA A 24 5.98 -4.27 -39.40
N GLU A 25 5.48 -4.45 -40.63
CA GLU A 25 4.62 -5.53 -41.13
C GLU A 25 5.33 -6.90 -41.15
N ASP A 26 4.55 -7.92 -41.53
CA ASP A 26 4.88 -9.31 -41.86
C ASP A 26 5.18 -10.26 -40.68
N ASP A 27 4.68 -11.49 -40.62
CA ASP A 27 4.20 -12.34 -41.69
C ASP A 27 3.21 -13.40 -41.16
N THR A 28 2.22 -13.69 -41.98
CA THR A 28 1.27 -14.79 -41.84
C THR A 28 1.97 -16.11 -42.18
N HIS A 29 1.97 -17.07 -41.26
CA HIS A 29 2.25 -18.47 -41.60
C HIS A 29 1.21 -19.39 -40.97
N GLU A 30 0.19 -19.73 -41.77
CA GLU A 30 -0.56 -20.97 -41.64
C GLU A 30 0.34 -22.13 -42.07
N HIS A 31 0.46 -23.17 -41.23
CA HIS A 31 0.62 -24.54 -41.70
C HIS A 31 0.13 -25.56 -40.66
N HIS A 32 -0.78 -26.41 -41.13
CA HIS A 32 -1.29 -27.64 -40.54
C HIS A 32 -0.24 -28.51 -39.84
N GLN A 33 -0.62 -29.15 -38.72
CA GLN A 33 -0.71 -30.62 -38.69
C GLN A 33 -1.57 -31.14 -37.52
N GLU A 34 -2.71 -31.71 -37.87
CA GLU A 34 -3.56 -32.50 -37.00
C GLU A 34 -2.94 -33.90 -36.85
N GLN A 35 -2.40 -34.22 -35.67
CA GLN A 35 -2.05 -35.60 -35.30
C GLN A 35 -2.79 -35.99 -34.02
N ALA A 36 -3.88 -36.72 -34.23
CA ALA A 36 -4.64 -37.40 -33.19
C ALA A 36 -3.85 -38.61 -32.67
N HIS A 37 -3.11 -38.41 -31.58
CA HIS A 37 -2.64 -39.51 -30.74
C HIS A 37 -3.28 -39.41 -29.36
N GLY A 38 -4.14 -40.39 -29.05
CA GLY A 38 -4.81 -40.55 -27.77
C GLY A 38 -3.81 -40.67 -26.63
N LYS A 39 -3.52 -39.53 -25.99
CA LYS A 39 -2.71 -39.44 -24.78
C LYS A 39 -3.66 -39.58 -23.59
N LYS A 40 -3.45 -40.65 -22.83
CA LYS A 40 -4.14 -40.98 -21.58
C LYS A 40 -4.05 -39.76 -20.66
N ILE A 41 -5.18 -39.08 -20.42
CA ILE A 41 -5.29 -37.94 -19.50
C ILE A 41 -5.05 -38.49 -18.10
N ILE A 42 -3.79 -38.50 -17.68
CA ILE A 42 -3.46 -38.54 -16.27
C ILE A 42 -3.88 -37.15 -15.77
N HIS A 43 -4.98 -37.08 -15.03
CA HIS A 43 -5.31 -35.92 -14.22
C HIS A 43 -4.20 -35.78 -13.19
N GLU A 44 -3.11 -35.14 -13.60
CA GLU A 44 -2.10 -34.62 -12.70
C GLU A 44 -2.83 -33.57 -11.89
N PHE A 45 -3.23 -33.96 -10.67
CA PHE A 45 -3.66 -33.02 -9.65
C PHE A 45 -2.47 -32.10 -9.41
N HIS A 46 -2.42 -30.99 -10.16
CA HIS A 46 -1.63 -29.84 -9.76
C HIS A 46 -2.17 -29.44 -8.39
N GLU A 47 -1.50 -29.89 -7.34
CA GLU A 47 -1.67 -29.32 -6.00
C GLU A 47 -1.41 -27.83 -6.17
N GLU A 48 -2.48 -27.03 -6.10
CA GLU A 48 -2.34 -25.57 -6.11
C GLU A 48 -1.32 -25.21 -5.02
N PRO A 49 -0.24 -24.48 -5.37
CA PRO A 49 0.82 -24.18 -4.43
C PRO A 49 0.19 -23.50 -3.22
N LYS A 50 0.33 -24.13 -2.05
CA LYS A 50 -0.21 -23.60 -0.79
C LYS A 50 0.28 -22.16 -0.66
N PRO A 51 -0.63 -21.18 -0.48
CA PRO A 51 -0.26 -19.77 -0.55
C PRO A 51 0.85 -19.51 0.47
N THR A 52 2.01 -19.09 -0.04
CA THR A 52 3.14 -18.68 0.77
C THR A 52 2.65 -17.55 1.67
N THR A 53 2.71 -17.78 2.98
CA THR A 53 2.28 -16.77 3.95
C THR A 53 3.25 -15.60 3.85
N PHE A 54 2.76 -14.45 3.37
CA PHE A 54 3.52 -13.21 3.34
C PHE A 54 3.97 -12.85 4.77
N LYS A 55 5.27 -13.00 5.06
CA LYS A 55 5.88 -12.72 6.38
C LYS A 55 6.47 -11.31 6.50
N GLY A 56 6.47 -10.53 5.41
CA GLY A 56 7.36 -9.40 5.17
C GLY A 56 7.46 -8.33 6.27
N TYR A 57 6.33 -7.91 6.83
CA TYR A 57 6.32 -6.74 7.72
C TYR A 57 6.72 -7.03 9.17
N GLU A 58 6.95 -8.28 9.56
CA GLU A 58 7.20 -8.63 10.96
C GLU A 58 8.48 -7.96 11.50
N ARG A 59 9.46 -7.69 10.62
CA ARG A 59 10.68 -6.93 10.95
C ARG A 59 10.40 -5.50 11.43
N HIS A 60 9.27 -4.91 11.01
CA HIS A 60 8.87 -3.55 11.35
C HIS A 60 7.89 -3.48 12.52
N ARG A 61 7.52 -4.63 13.10
CA ARG A 61 6.49 -4.73 14.15
C ARG A 61 6.75 -3.78 15.32
N THR A 62 7.95 -3.79 15.90
CA THR A 62 8.28 -2.95 17.05
C THR A 62 8.11 -1.47 16.71
N LYS A 63 8.58 -1.04 15.54
CA LYS A 63 8.48 0.36 15.12
C LYS A 63 7.03 0.79 14.86
N ILE A 64 6.21 -0.09 14.28
CA ILE A 64 4.78 0.18 14.08
C ILE A 64 4.05 0.31 15.43
N ILE A 65 4.39 -0.51 16.41
CA ILE A 65 3.84 -0.39 17.77
C ILE A 65 4.27 0.93 18.43
N GLU A 66 5.52 1.35 18.24
CA GLU A 66 6.02 2.65 18.71
C GLU A 66 5.30 3.82 18.05
N LEU A 67 5.07 3.77 16.73
CA LEU A 67 4.27 4.76 16.01
C LEU A 67 2.86 4.85 16.61
N CYS A 68 2.20 3.71 16.86
CA CYS A 68 0.90 3.68 17.52
C CYS A 68 0.94 4.29 18.94
N SER A 69 2.03 4.08 19.69
CA SER A 69 2.22 4.71 21.00
C SER A 69 2.36 6.24 20.89
N SER A 70 3.01 6.75 19.85
CA SER A 70 3.11 8.19 19.60
C SER A 70 1.75 8.77 19.17
N LEU A 71 1.01 8.06 18.32
CA LEU A 71 -0.38 8.42 17.98
C LEU A 71 -1.31 8.45 19.21
N SER A 72 -1.06 7.62 20.22
CA SER A 72 -1.81 7.68 21.49
C SER A 72 -1.56 8.98 22.24
N ARG A 73 -0.35 9.55 22.16
CA ARG A 73 -0.03 10.84 22.81
C ARG A 73 -0.80 11.99 22.15
N ASP A 74 -1.09 11.86 20.86
CA ASP A 74 -1.91 12.83 20.11
C ASP A 74 -3.41 12.54 20.24
N TYR A 75 -3.81 11.51 21.01
CA TYR A 75 -5.19 11.02 21.12
C TYR A 75 -5.79 10.57 19.78
N ARG A 76 -4.95 10.05 18.87
CA ARG A 76 -5.35 9.59 17.52
C ARG A 76 -5.23 8.08 17.32
N SER A 77 -4.59 7.34 18.22
CA SER A 77 -4.42 5.89 18.05
C SER A 77 -5.72 5.10 17.95
N GLU A 78 -6.75 5.49 18.71
CA GLU A 78 -8.07 4.84 18.64
C GLU A 78 -8.73 5.07 17.26
N LYS A 79 -8.65 6.29 16.73
CA LYS A 79 -9.18 6.58 15.40
C LYS A 79 -8.41 5.82 14.32
N MET A 80 -7.08 5.74 14.45
CA MET A 80 -6.23 4.90 13.60
C MET A 80 -6.66 3.42 13.63
N PHE A 81 -6.90 2.88 14.82
CA PHE A 81 -7.40 1.51 14.99
C PHE A 81 -8.74 1.30 14.29
N GLN A 82 -9.73 2.18 14.50
CA GLN A 82 -11.05 2.08 13.88
C GLN A 82 -10.99 2.10 12.34
N MET A 83 -10.08 2.88 11.77
CA MET A 83 -9.91 2.98 10.32
C MET A 83 -9.24 1.74 9.72
N ILE A 84 -8.25 1.16 10.41
CA ILE A 84 -7.44 0.05 9.89
C ILE A 84 -8.04 -1.32 10.23
N GLU A 85 -8.82 -1.44 11.30
CA GLU A 85 -9.45 -2.71 11.70
C GLU A 85 -10.20 -3.42 10.54
N PRO A 86 -11.00 -2.73 9.71
CA PRO A 86 -11.62 -3.35 8.53
C PRO A 86 -10.61 -3.95 7.53
N LEU A 87 -9.43 -3.35 7.36
CA LEU A 87 -8.37 -3.85 6.47
C LEU A 87 -7.69 -5.12 7.01
N SER A 88 -7.88 -5.45 8.29
CA SER A 88 -7.34 -6.67 8.89
C SER A 88 -8.16 -7.93 8.57
N ILE A 89 -9.37 -7.73 8.04
CA ILE A 89 -10.21 -8.80 7.52
C ILE A 89 -9.60 -9.32 6.21
N LYS A 90 -9.80 -10.61 5.91
CA LYS A 90 -9.25 -11.24 4.70
C LYS A 90 -9.79 -10.53 3.46
N ASP A 91 -8.93 -9.77 2.79
CA ASP A 91 -9.21 -9.15 1.50
C ASP A 91 -8.66 -10.05 0.38
N PRO A 92 -9.51 -10.62 -0.50
CA PRO A 92 -9.05 -11.45 -1.61
C PRO A 92 -8.20 -10.67 -2.62
N GLY A 93 -8.34 -9.35 -2.70
CA GLY A 93 -7.57 -8.49 -3.60
C GLY A 93 -6.26 -7.96 -3.03
N CYS A 94 -5.90 -8.30 -1.79
CA CYS A 94 -4.64 -7.86 -1.18
C CYS A 94 -4.18 -8.78 -0.05
N VAL A 95 -3.42 -9.83 -0.39
CA VAL A 95 -2.89 -10.80 0.59
C VAL A 95 -1.94 -10.14 1.59
N ALA A 96 -1.13 -9.17 1.13
CA ALA A 96 -0.18 -8.44 1.97
C ALA A 96 -0.83 -7.40 2.89
N CYS A 97 -2.07 -6.97 2.63
CA CYS A 97 -2.76 -5.97 3.46
C CYS A 97 -3.00 -6.48 4.88
N ARG A 98 -3.42 -7.75 4.99
CA ARG A 98 -3.77 -8.33 6.28
C ARG A 98 -2.59 -8.37 7.26
N PRO A 99 -1.39 -8.86 6.88
CA PRO A 99 -0.20 -8.77 7.72
C PRO A 99 0.10 -7.35 8.23
N MET A 100 0.09 -6.33 7.35
CA MET A 100 0.34 -4.94 7.75
C MET A 100 -0.76 -4.43 8.70
N ALA A 101 -2.02 -4.57 8.30
CA ALA A 101 -3.17 -4.11 9.08
C ALA A 101 -3.20 -4.76 10.46
N LYS A 102 -2.81 -6.04 10.58
CA LYS A 102 -2.70 -6.75 11.86
C LYS A 102 -1.67 -6.09 12.79
N LEU A 103 -0.54 -5.59 12.28
CA LEU A 103 0.46 -4.90 13.09
C LEU A 103 -0.09 -3.59 13.65
N PHE A 104 -0.76 -2.79 12.82
CA PHE A 104 -1.44 -1.58 13.25
C PHE A 104 -2.56 -1.85 14.25
N VAL A 105 -3.41 -2.85 13.98
CA VAL A 105 -4.48 -3.28 14.89
C VAL A 105 -3.90 -3.68 16.25
N GLN A 106 -2.79 -4.41 16.29
CA GLN A 106 -2.13 -4.78 17.54
C GLN A 106 -1.54 -3.58 18.29
N GLY A 107 -0.85 -2.69 17.58
CA GLY A 107 -0.17 -1.54 18.18
C GLY A 107 -1.14 -0.44 18.66
N CYS A 108 -2.17 -0.16 17.87
CA CYS A 108 -3.07 0.98 18.06
C CYS A 108 -4.33 0.62 18.86
N LYS A 109 -4.55 -0.66 19.20
CA LYS A 109 -5.70 -1.09 19.99
C LYS A 109 -5.81 -0.32 21.31
N PRO A 110 -6.97 0.26 21.64
CA PRO A 110 -7.18 0.92 22.92
C PRO A 110 -6.89 -0.04 24.09
N LYS A 111 -5.94 0.33 24.96
CA LYS A 111 -5.57 -0.47 26.14
C LYS A 111 -6.55 -0.32 27.29
N VAL A 112 -7.22 0.82 27.37
CA VAL A 112 -8.23 1.08 28.38
C VAL A 112 -9.55 0.52 27.89
N LYS A 113 -9.98 -0.61 28.47
CA LYS A 113 -11.41 -0.97 28.41
C LYS A 113 -12.12 0.16 29.14
N LEU A 114 -12.98 0.91 28.45
CA LEU A 114 -13.90 1.85 29.09
C LEU A 114 -14.73 1.04 30.10
N THR A 115 -14.26 0.93 31.33
CA THR A 115 -15.01 0.34 32.43
C THR A 115 -16.20 1.25 32.61
N ARG A 116 -17.40 0.76 32.26
CA ARG A 116 -18.65 1.46 32.55
C ARG A 116 -18.59 1.89 34.01
N PRO A 117 -18.76 3.19 34.32
CA PRO A 117 -18.72 3.63 35.70
C PRO A 117 -19.74 2.82 36.49
N LYS A 118 -19.30 2.20 37.58
CA LYS A 118 -20.21 1.51 38.51
C LYS A 118 -21.23 2.54 38.99
N LYS A 119 -22.50 2.14 39.00
CA LYS A 119 -23.67 2.99 39.29
C LYS A 119 -23.60 3.74 40.63
N ASP A 120 -22.71 3.29 41.53
CA ASP A 120 -22.56 3.82 42.90
C ASP A 120 -21.22 4.55 43.14
N ALA A 121 -20.44 4.83 42.09
CA ALA A 121 -19.24 5.64 42.24
C ALA A 121 -19.61 7.11 42.50
N PRO A 122 -19.01 7.78 43.51
CA PRO A 122 -19.24 9.20 43.75
C PRO A 122 -18.95 10.01 42.47
N PRO A 123 -19.70 11.10 42.21
CA PRO A 123 -19.54 11.91 41.01
C PRO A 123 -18.08 12.37 40.92
N THR A 124 -17.34 11.73 40.02
CA THR A 124 -15.94 12.05 39.80
C THR A 124 -15.90 13.43 39.16
N PRO A 125 -15.02 14.36 39.59
CA PRO A 125 -14.90 15.67 38.96
C PRO A 125 -14.80 15.51 37.46
N THR A 126 -15.65 16.24 36.73
CA THR A 126 -15.74 16.16 35.26
C THR A 126 -14.35 16.39 34.68
N PRO A 127 -13.76 15.40 33.98
CA PRO A 127 -12.46 15.58 33.37
C PRO A 127 -12.53 16.76 32.40
N LEU A 128 -11.54 17.65 32.44
CA LEU A 128 -11.42 18.70 31.45
C LEU A 128 -11.40 18.09 30.03
N PRO A 129 -12.01 18.75 29.03
CA PRO A 129 -12.00 18.25 27.67
C PRO A 129 -10.57 18.09 27.18
N VAL A 130 -10.23 16.87 26.75
CA VAL A 130 -8.91 16.55 26.21
C VAL A 130 -8.72 17.32 24.90
N VAL A 131 -7.72 18.20 24.87
CA VAL A 131 -7.36 18.95 23.66
C VAL A 131 -6.68 17.99 22.68
N ARG A 132 -7.38 17.64 21.58
CA ARG A 132 -6.82 16.81 20.51
C ARG A 132 -5.98 17.68 19.58
N GLN A 133 -4.79 17.21 19.22
CA GLN A 133 -3.93 17.92 18.28
C GLN A 133 -4.54 17.90 16.87
N ARG A 134 -4.47 19.05 16.20
CA ARG A 134 -4.94 19.22 14.82
C ARG A 134 -3.94 18.66 13.82
N GLU A 135 -2.66 18.89 14.06
CA GLU A 135 -1.55 18.37 13.26
C GLU A 135 -0.85 17.21 13.99
N PRO A 136 -0.24 16.26 13.26
CA PRO A 136 0.57 15.21 13.88
C PRO A 136 1.79 15.78 14.58
N ASN A 137 2.10 15.24 15.76
CA ASN A 137 3.34 15.56 16.44
C ASN A 137 4.54 15.21 15.54
N SER A 138 5.58 16.05 15.56
CA SER A 138 6.84 15.80 14.85
C SER A 138 7.41 14.39 15.05
N LEU A 139 7.25 13.79 16.23
CA LEU A 139 7.67 12.42 16.51
C LEU A 139 6.87 11.39 15.70
N VAL A 140 5.55 11.58 15.55
CA VAL A 140 4.69 10.73 14.73
C VAL A 140 5.15 10.78 13.26
N LEU A 141 5.41 11.99 12.75
CA LEU A 141 5.86 12.19 11.36
C LEU A 141 7.23 11.55 11.12
N ALA A 142 8.18 11.75 12.03
CA ALA A 142 9.51 11.16 11.95
C ALA A 142 9.46 9.63 11.96
N GLN A 143 8.67 9.04 12.87
CA GLN A 143 8.51 7.59 12.95
C GLN A 143 7.81 7.02 11.70
N ALA A 144 6.74 7.66 11.23
CA ALA A 144 6.07 7.25 9.99
C ALA A 144 7.05 7.26 8.82
N SER A 145 7.72 8.38 8.58
CA SER A 145 8.71 8.51 7.50
C SER A 145 9.80 7.44 7.60
N GLN A 146 10.35 7.20 8.80
CA GLN A 146 11.40 6.21 9.01
C GLN A 146 10.93 4.77 8.70
N ILE A 147 9.75 4.38 9.17
CA ILE A 147 9.18 3.04 8.97
C ILE A 147 8.92 2.81 7.49
N PHE A 148 8.21 3.73 6.85
CA PHE A 148 7.80 3.58 5.46
C PHE A 148 8.97 3.72 4.48
N SER A 149 10.00 4.51 4.82
CA SER A 149 11.26 4.50 4.07
C SER A 149 12.07 3.21 4.25
N ALA A 150 11.94 2.52 5.38
CA ALA A 150 12.57 1.21 5.55
C ALA A 150 11.87 0.16 4.68
N ILE A 151 10.52 0.15 4.69
CA ILE A 151 9.71 -0.76 3.87
C ILE A 151 9.95 -0.50 2.38
N ALA A 152 9.98 0.76 1.93
CA ALA A 152 10.20 1.11 0.53
C ALA A 152 11.56 0.64 -0.03
N ARG A 153 12.54 0.36 0.84
CA ARG A 153 13.86 -0.17 0.44
C ARG A 153 13.91 -1.69 0.35
N GLU A 154 12.89 -2.40 0.84
CA GLU A 154 12.83 -3.86 0.84
C GLU A 154 12.26 -4.35 -0.50
N LYS A 155 13.17 -4.60 -1.46
CA LYS A 155 12.83 -4.99 -2.84
C LYS A 155 11.99 -6.26 -2.91
N ASP A 156 12.19 -7.20 -1.98
CA ASP A 156 11.48 -8.48 -1.90
C ASP A 156 9.99 -8.34 -1.60
N ILE A 157 9.58 -7.25 -0.98
CA ILE A 157 8.18 -7.00 -0.62
C ILE A 157 7.63 -5.69 -1.21
N LEU A 158 8.39 -5.00 -2.06
CA LEU A 158 8.05 -3.67 -2.55
C LEU A 158 6.74 -3.67 -3.33
N ALA A 159 6.56 -4.59 -4.28
CA ALA A 159 5.35 -4.66 -5.11
C ALA A 159 4.09 -4.86 -4.27
N ASP A 160 4.13 -5.82 -3.34
CA ASP A 160 3.07 -6.04 -2.35
C ASP A 160 2.85 -4.80 -1.47
N SER A 161 3.93 -4.15 -1.05
CA SER A 161 3.87 -2.94 -0.23
C SER A 161 3.15 -1.80 -0.95
N LEU A 162 3.36 -1.60 -2.24
CA LEU A 162 2.66 -0.56 -3.01
C LEU A 162 1.14 -0.72 -2.94
N ILE A 163 0.65 -1.95 -3.07
CA ILE A 163 -0.80 -2.25 -2.97
C ILE A 163 -1.31 -1.91 -1.57
N VAL A 164 -0.57 -2.32 -0.53
CA VAL A 164 -0.91 -2.04 0.87
C VAL A 164 -0.93 -0.53 1.15
N ILE A 165 0.09 0.19 0.69
CA ILE A 165 0.23 1.63 0.92
C ILE A 165 -0.89 2.41 0.23
N ARG A 166 -1.24 2.08 -1.01
CA ARG A 166 -2.39 2.70 -1.69
C ARG A 166 -3.68 2.56 -0.88
N LYS A 167 -3.97 1.35 -0.42
CA LYS A 167 -5.17 1.07 0.39
C LYS A 167 -5.12 1.81 1.73
N LEU A 168 -3.98 1.79 2.41
CA LEU A 168 -3.78 2.49 3.68
C LEU A 168 -3.99 4.00 3.51
N VAL A 169 -3.32 4.62 2.54
CA VAL A 169 -3.43 6.05 2.23
C VAL A 169 -4.86 6.42 1.85
N THR A 170 -5.53 5.58 1.04
CA THR A 170 -6.95 5.77 0.69
C THR A 170 -7.83 5.84 1.94
N VAL A 171 -7.65 4.91 2.88
CA VAL A 171 -8.39 4.88 4.14
C VAL A 171 -8.07 6.07 5.04
N LEU A 172 -6.82 6.54 5.06
CA LEU A 172 -6.43 7.72 5.83
C LEU A 172 -7.03 9.01 5.26
N ARG A 173 -7.06 9.15 3.94
CA ARG A 173 -7.65 10.31 3.23
C ARG A 173 -9.17 10.30 3.17
N ASP A 174 -9.83 9.16 3.36
CA ASP A 174 -11.29 9.06 3.32
C ASP A 174 -11.94 10.02 4.34
N PRO A 175 -12.70 11.05 3.95
CA PRO A 175 -13.28 11.99 4.90
C PRO A 175 -14.36 11.37 5.80
N LYS A 176 -14.84 10.16 5.47
CA LYS A 176 -15.92 9.48 6.19
C LYS A 176 -15.58 9.30 7.67
N ASP A 177 -16.56 9.60 8.52
CA ASP A 177 -16.49 9.47 9.98
C ASP A 177 -15.37 10.28 10.66
N LYS A 178 -14.79 11.30 9.99
CA LYS A 178 -13.72 12.17 10.53
C LYS A 178 -14.22 13.60 10.73
N SER A 179 -13.87 14.20 11.87
CA SER A 179 -14.00 15.65 12.07
C SER A 179 -13.02 16.43 11.15
N PRO A 180 -13.24 17.74 10.91
CA PRO A 180 -12.32 18.55 10.12
C PRO A 180 -10.86 18.47 10.58
N ALA A 181 -10.61 18.52 11.89
CA ALA A 181 -9.27 18.40 12.45
C ALA A 181 -8.68 16.98 12.27
N GLU A 182 -9.51 15.93 12.28
CA GLU A 182 -9.05 14.57 12.00
C GLU A 182 -8.67 14.37 10.54
N ARG A 183 -9.45 14.93 9.62
CA ARG A 183 -9.15 14.87 8.19
C ARG A 183 -7.78 15.44 7.91
N GLU A 184 -7.52 16.65 8.41
CA GLU A 184 -6.23 17.32 8.24
C GLU A 184 -5.09 16.55 8.89
N TYR A 185 -5.28 16.06 10.13
CA TYR A 185 -4.29 15.23 10.82
C TYR A 185 -3.87 14.02 9.96
N PHE A 186 -4.85 13.27 9.46
CA PHE A 186 -4.60 12.03 8.73
C PHE A 186 -4.19 12.26 7.27
N GLU A 187 -4.55 13.41 6.67
CA GLU A 187 -4.04 13.84 5.37
C GLU A 187 -2.52 14.04 5.45
N ILE A 188 -2.06 14.84 6.42
CA ILE A 188 -0.62 15.08 6.64
C ILE A 188 0.08 13.75 6.92
N LEU A 189 -0.48 12.90 7.78
CA LEU A 189 0.13 11.60 8.06
C LEU A 189 0.22 10.73 6.79
N ALA A 190 -0.82 10.73 5.95
CA ALA A 190 -0.85 9.96 4.71
C ALA A 190 0.24 10.41 3.73
N GLU A 191 0.48 11.73 3.61
CA GLU A 191 1.57 12.26 2.78
C GLU A 191 2.94 11.70 3.19
N PHE A 192 3.25 11.66 4.50
CA PHE A 192 4.51 11.14 5.01
C PHE A 192 4.65 9.62 4.85
N ILE A 193 3.52 8.90 4.84
CA ILE A 193 3.48 7.45 4.59
C ILE A 193 3.71 7.16 3.10
N GLU A 194 3.10 7.96 2.22
CA GLU A 194 3.15 7.79 0.77
C GLU A 194 4.48 8.25 0.17
N ALA A 195 5.08 9.31 0.72
CA ALA A 195 6.27 9.96 0.18
C ALA A 195 7.42 9.00 -0.20
N PRO A 196 7.81 8.01 0.63
CA PRO A 196 8.90 7.09 0.27
C PRO A 196 8.61 6.17 -0.92
N PHE A 197 7.35 6.05 -1.36
CA PHE A 197 6.93 5.19 -2.46
C PHE A 197 6.64 5.97 -3.75
N GLN A 198 6.72 7.31 -3.74
CA GLN A 198 6.33 8.16 -4.86
C GLN A 198 7.05 7.81 -6.18
N GLU A 199 8.35 7.49 -6.11
CA GLU A 199 9.11 7.07 -7.29
C GLU A 199 8.57 5.77 -7.89
N ALA A 200 8.34 4.76 -7.05
CA ALA A 200 7.81 3.47 -7.48
C ALA A 200 6.36 3.56 -7.98
N LEU A 201 5.53 4.39 -7.32
CA LEU A 201 4.15 4.68 -7.75
C LEU A 201 4.13 5.40 -9.10
N SER A 202 5.03 6.36 -9.32
CA SER A 202 5.16 7.09 -10.58
C SER A 202 5.65 6.20 -11.71
N ALA A 203 6.61 5.31 -11.43
CA ALA A 203 7.09 4.33 -12.40
C ALA A 203 5.94 3.40 -12.85
N GLU A 204 5.15 2.86 -11.92
CA GLU A 204 4.02 1.99 -12.26
C GLU A 204 2.97 2.69 -13.14
N ALA A 205 2.72 3.98 -12.89
CA ALA A 205 1.83 4.79 -13.71
C ALA A 205 2.39 5.02 -15.14
N ALA A 206 3.70 5.20 -15.27
CA ALA A 206 4.35 5.39 -16.57
C ALA A 206 4.35 4.11 -17.43
N PHE A 207 4.43 2.94 -16.80
CA PHE A 207 4.46 1.64 -17.49
C PHE A 207 3.08 0.99 -17.70
N GLY A 208 1.98 1.75 -17.51
CA GLY A 208 0.64 1.30 -17.92
C GLY A 208 -0.02 0.24 -17.03
N GLY A 209 0.36 0.14 -15.76
CA GLY A 209 -0.44 -0.54 -14.72
C GLY A 209 -0.63 -2.07 -14.84
N ASN A 210 -0.08 -2.73 -15.85
CA ASN A 210 -0.22 -4.19 -16.05
C ASN A 210 0.91 -5.02 -15.39
N TYR A 211 1.42 -4.59 -14.23
CA TYR A 211 2.30 -5.43 -13.39
C TYR A 211 1.52 -6.45 -12.54
N SER A 212 0.23 -6.65 -12.81
CA SER A 212 -0.51 -7.75 -12.21
C SER A 212 -0.28 -9.02 -13.03
N LYS A 213 0.54 -9.90 -12.46
CA LYS A 213 0.35 -11.37 -12.45
C LYS A 213 1.21 -12.27 -13.35
N ASP A 214 1.99 -11.74 -14.31
CA ASP A 214 2.77 -12.62 -15.20
C ASP A 214 4.15 -13.02 -14.64
N GLN A 215 4.58 -12.47 -13.49
CA GLN A 215 5.83 -12.87 -12.83
C GLN A 215 5.63 -14.06 -11.87
N ALA A 216 4.75 -15.00 -12.23
CA ALA A 216 4.66 -16.33 -11.64
C ALA A 216 5.09 -17.44 -12.62
N ASP A 217 5.34 -17.13 -13.89
CA ASP A 217 6.04 -18.04 -14.80
C ASP A 217 7.54 -17.86 -14.63
N SER A 218 8.08 -18.57 -13.64
CA SER A 218 9.51 -18.93 -13.68
C SER A 218 9.75 -19.67 -15.00
N PRO A 219 10.83 -19.41 -15.74
CA PRO A 219 11.16 -20.20 -16.91
C PRO A 219 11.25 -21.67 -16.48
N GLN A 220 10.37 -22.51 -17.01
CA GLN A 220 10.52 -23.95 -16.89
C GLN A 220 11.82 -24.31 -17.61
N ILE A 221 12.90 -24.45 -16.84
CA ILE A 221 14.13 -25.04 -17.35
C ILE A 221 13.80 -26.49 -17.63
N ASN A 222 13.64 -26.82 -18.90
CA ASN A 222 13.39 -28.18 -19.34
C ASN A 222 14.68 -28.99 -19.12
N ILE A 223 14.72 -29.78 -18.05
CA ILE A 223 15.92 -30.54 -17.64
C ILE A 223 16.22 -31.66 -18.65
N ASP A 224 15.25 -32.02 -19.51
CA ASP A 224 15.41 -33.04 -20.54
C ASP A 224 16.29 -32.58 -21.73
N GLU A 225 16.67 -31.30 -21.81
CA GLU A 225 17.67 -30.81 -22.78
C GLU A 225 19.12 -30.85 -22.23
N LEU A 226 19.32 -31.25 -20.98
CA LEU A 226 20.63 -31.23 -20.31
C LEU A 226 21.31 -32.61 -20.19
N PHE A 227 20.72 -33.67 -20.72
CA PHE A 227 21.27 -35.04 -20.68
C PHE A 227 21.15 -35.78 -22.01
#